data_AF-Q5KRK1-F1
#
_entry.id   AF-Q5KRK1-F1
#
_cell.length_a   1.000
_cell.length_b   1.000
_cell.length_c   1.000
_cell.angle_alpha   90.00
_cell.angle_beta   90.00
_cell.angle_gamma   90.00
#
_symmetry.space_group_name_H-M   'P 1'
#
loop_
_entity.id
_entity.type
_entity.pdbx_description
1 polymer ?
#
loop_
_entity_poly.entity_id
_entity_poly.type
_entity_poly.pdbx_seq_one_letter_code
_entity_poly.pdbx_strand_id
1 'polypeptide(L)'
;MPVFDFDVWAESTKKIPKENIAAALNAVVDRKKAIDLEPAIFAQRNAASTIYHSTAPHEEVEGVVVWVPPVADFAAYPTGFEVTHLGKKWVNIDQDVATGEPGTDPAWQETTEPEEVPSE
;
A
#
# COMPACT_ATOMS: atom_id res chain seq x y z
N MET A 1 -1.88 -12.61 -11.90
CA MET A 1 -3.04 -11.80 -12.35
C MET A 1 -4.04 -12.72 -13.03
N PRO A 2 -5.34 -12.67 -12.70
CA PRO A 2 -6.34 -13.33 -13.51
C PRO A 2 -6.36 -12.71 -14.91
N VAL A 3 -6.32 -13.54 -15.94
CA VAL A 3 -6.42 -13.10 -17.35
C VAL A 3 -7.87 -12.70 -17.60
N PHE A 4 -8.09 -11.54 -18.21
CA PHE A 4 -9.44 -11.11 -18.59
C PHE A 4 -9.98 -12.01 -19.71
N ASP A 5 -11.09 -12.69 -19.44
CA ASP A 5 -11.77 -13.55 -20.39
C ASP A 5 -12.91 -12.78 -21.06
N PHE A 6 -12.72 -12.46 -22.35
CA PHE A 6 -13.68 -11.71 -23.15
C PHE A 6 -14.99 -12.46 -23.35
N ASP A 7 -14.96 -13.79 -23.46
CA ASP A 7 -16.16 -14.60 -23.73
C ASP A 7 -17.03 -14.69 -22.48
N VAL A 8 -16.41 -14.92 -21.31
CA VAL A 8 -17.11 -14.91 -20.02
C VAL A 8 -17.74 -13.53 -19.76
N TRP A 9 -16.99 -12.46 -20.04
CA TRP A 9 -17.52 -11.11 -19.87
C TRP A 9 -18.69 -10.85 -20.83
N ALA A 10 -18.57 -11.19 -22.12
CA ALA A 10 -19.64 -11.03 -23.10
C ALA A 10 -20.91 -11.81 -22.69
N GLU A 11 -20.78 -13.06 -22.26
CA GLU A 11 -21.92 -13.84 -21.75
C GLU A 11 -22.55 -13.25 -20.48
N SER A 12 -21.75 -12.63 -19.61
CA SER A 12 -22.27 -11.96 -18.41
C SER A 12 -23.11 -10.73 -18.76
N THR A 13 -22.69 -9.95 -19.77
CA THR A 13 -23.40 -8.72 -20.17
C THR A 13 -24.76 -8.99 -20.82
N LYS A 14 -24.93 -10.15 -21.49
CA LYS A 14 -26.22 -10.58 -22.07
C LYS A 14 -27.32 -10.78 -21.03
N LYS A 15 -26.96 -11.03 -19.76
CA LYS A 15 -27.89 -11.25 -18.65
C LYS A 15 -28.37 -9.95 -18.01
N ILE A 16 -27.77 -8.81 -18.36
CA ILE A 16 -28.12 -7.49 -17.82
C ILE A 16 -29.40 -6.99 -18.53
N PRO A 17 -30.45 -6.58 -17.80
CA PRO A 17 -31.62 -5.96 -18.40
C PRO A 17 -31.22 -4.76 -19.29
N LYS A 18 -31.84 -4.61 -20.45
CA LYS A 18 -31.43 -3.63 -21.47
C LYS A 18 -31.42 -2.19 -20.93
N GLU A 19 -32.37 -1.87 -20.07
CA GLU A 19 -32.50 -0.58 -19.39
C GLU A 19 -31.33 -0.28 -18.44
N ASN A 20 -30.62 -1.31 -17.95
CA ASN A 20 -29.54 -1.20 -16.98
C ASN A 20 -28.15 -1.35 -17.60
N ILE A 21 -28.04 -1.77 -18.87
CA ILE A 21 -26.76 -2.11 -19.49
C ILE A 21 -25.79 -0.92 -19.54
N ALA A 22 -26.29 0.28 -19.84
CA ALA A 22 -25.47 1.48 -19.90
C ALA A 22 -24.89 1.83 -18.52
N ALA A 23 -25.71 1.80 -17.47
CA ALA A 23 -25.26 2.08 -16.10
C ALA A 23 -24.23 1.05 -15.62
N ALA A 24 -24.47 -0.24 -15.89
CA ALA A 24 -23.54 -1.30 -15.51
C ALA A 24 -22.19 -1.19 -16.22
N LEU A 25 -22.19 -0.93 -17.54
CA LEU A 25 -20.96 -0.76 -18.31
C LEU A 25 -20.19 0.50 -17.87
N ASN A 26 -20.88 1.61 -17.64
CA ASN A 26 -20.26 2.84 -17.15
C ASN A 26 -19.58 2.62 -15.79
N ALA A 27 -20.23 1.92 -14.86
CA ALA A 27 -19.65 1.62 -13.56
C ALA A 27 -18.35 0.79 -13.66
N VAL A 28 -18.31 -0.21 -14.56
CA VAL A 28 -17.08 -1.01 -14.79
C VAL A 28 -15.98 -0.15 -15.42
N VAL A 29 -16.33 0.69 -16.40
CA VAL A 29 -15.39 1.62 -17.03
C VAL A 29 -14.83 2.62 -16.01
N ASP A 30 -15.67 3.17 -15.16
CA ASP A 30 -15.25 4.13 -14.13
C ASP A 30 -14.36 3.45 -13.08
N ARG A 31 -14.65 2.20 -12.70
CA ARG A 31 -13.74 1.44 -11.84
C ARG A 31 -12.40 1.18 -12.53
N LYS A 32 -12.39 0.84 -13.83
CA LYS A 32 -11.14 0.65 -14.58
C LYS A 32 -10.31 1.92 -14.62
N LYS A 33 -10.93 3.08 -14.89
CA LYS A 33 -10.25 4.39 -14.84
C LYS A 33 -9.68 4.66 -13.45
N ALA A 34 -10.41 4.34 -12.38
CA ALA A 34 -9.92 4.49 -11.02
C ALA A 34 -8.70 3.59 -10.74
N ILE A 35 -8.73 2.32 -11.15
CA ILE A 35 -7.58 1.40 -11.05
C ILE A 35 -6.37 1.95 -11.81
N ASP A 36 -6.58 2.47 -13.02
CA ASP A 36 -5.48 3.03 -13.81
C ASP A 36 -4.84 4.27 -13.17
N LEU A 37 -5.58 4.96 -12.29
CA LEU A 37 -5.08 6.11 -11.53
C LEU A 37 -4.45 5.71 -10.18
N GLU A 38 -4.74 4.52 -9.64
CA GLU A 38 -4.24 4.06 -8.33
C GLU A 38 -2.71 4.21 -8.19
N PRO A 39 -1.87 3.76 -9.15
CA PRO A 39 -0.41 3.91 -9.01
C PRO A 39 0.05 5.36 -8.86
N ALA A 40 -0.59 6.30 -9.57
CA ALA A 40 -0.26 7.72 -9.46
C ALA A 40 -0.71 8.31 -8.11
N ILE A 41 -1.85 7.84 -7.59
CA ILE A 41 -2.36 8.23 -6.26
C ILE A 41 -1.43 7.71 -5.16
N PHE A 42 -1.03 6.44 -5.23
CA PHE A 42 -0.10 5.85 -4.26
C PHE A 42 1.27 6.56 -4.29
N ALA A 43 1.80 6.87 -5.47
CA ALA A 43 3.03 7.65 -5.60
C ALA A 43 2.92 9.04 -4.96
N GLN A 44 1.78 9.73 -5.13
CA GLN A 44 1.55 11.04 -4.50
C GLN A 44 1.47 10.94 -2.97
N ARG A 45 0.79 9.93 -2.44
CA ARG A 45 0.69 9.69 -0.98
C ARG A 45 2.05 9.37 -0.38
N ASN A 46 2.80 8.46 -1.00
CA ASN A 46 4.16 8.15 -0.60
C ASN A 46 5.05 9.39 -0.61
N ALA A 47 4.98 10.22 -1.66
CA ALA A 47 5.76 11.46 -1.73
C ALA A 47 5.42 12.45 -0.61
N ALA A 48 4.12 12.65 -0.34
CA ALA A 48 3.66 13.53 0.74
C ALA A 48 4.12 13.02 2.12
N SER A 49 3.99 11.72 2.34
CA SER A 49 4.42 11.05 3.56
C SER A 49 5.93 11.14 3.78
N THR A 50 6.75 10.91 2.74
CA THR A 50 8.20 11.08 2.82
C THR A 50 8.59 12.48 3.26
N ILE A 51 7.94 13.52 2.71
CA ILE A 51 8.17 14.90 3.12
C ILE A 51 7.80 15.11 4.58
N TYR A 52 6.63 14.61 5.00
CA TYR A 52 6.20 14.69 6.40
C TYR A 52 7.22 14.05 7.35
N HIS A 53 7.60 12.79 7.14
CA HIS A 53 8.53 12.07 8.00
C HIS A 53 9.96 12.63 7.98
N SER A 54 10.36 13.31 6.91
CA SER A 54 11.67 14.01 6.87
C SER A 54 11.76 15.26 7.77
N THR A 55 10.62 15.76 8.25
CA THR A 55 10.53 17.00 9.05
C THR A 55 9.82 16.81 10.38
N ALA A 56 9.04 15.74 10.53
CA ALA A 56 8.35 15.40 11.76
C ALA A 56 9.35 14.98 12.84
N PRO A 57 9.14 15.41 14.09
CA PRO A 57 9.98 14.98 15.21
C PRO A 57 9.66 13.51 15.54
N HIS A 58 10.57 12.61 15.20
CA HIS A 58 10.49 11.20 15.54
C HIS A 58 11.35 10.86 16.74
N GLU A 59 10.86 9.93 17.56
CA GLU A 59 11.74 9.15 18.43
C GLU A 59 12.46 8.11 17.58
N GLU A 60 13.74 7.87 17.87
CA GLU A 60 14.56 6.92 17.14
C GLU A 60 15.27 5.97 18.10
N VAL A 61 15.34 4.69 17.72
CA VAL A 61 16.16 3.67 18.37
C VAL A 61 17.16 3.19 17.33
N GLU A 62 18.45 3.32 17.64
CA GLU A 62 19.54 2.94 16.73
C GLU A 62 19.47 3.63 15.35
N GLY A 63 18.95 4.86 15.31
CA GLY A 63 18.79 5.64 14.08
C GLY A 63 17.59 5.21 13.22
N VAL A 64 16.71 4.36 13.73
CA VAL A 64 15.46 3.95 13.08
C VAL A 64 14.27 4.48 13.87
N VAL A 65 13.32 5.10 13.15
CA VAL A 65 12.13 5.73 13.75
C VAL A 65 11.32 4.72 14.55
N VAL A 66 10.91 5.06 15.76
CA VAL A 66 9.96 4.27 16.55
C VAL A 66 8.57 4.41 15.93
N TRP A 67 7.91 3.29 15.65
CA TRP A 67 6.57 3.29 15.11
C TRP A 67 5.58 3.89 16.11
N VAL A 68 4.70 4.74 15.61
CA VAL A 68 3.52 5.25 16.32
C VAL A 68 2.32 5.22 15.39
N PRO A 69 1.08 5.15 15.92
CA PRO A 69 -0.11 5.25 15.09
C PRO A 69 -0.10 6.54 14.25
N PRO A 70 -0.31 6.44 12.92
CA PRO A 70 -0.38 7.63 12.06
C PRO A 70 -1.49 8.58 12.50
N VAL A 71 -1.22 9.88 12.44
CA VAL A 71 -2.22 10.92 12.76
C VAL A 71 -3.33 11.03 11.71
N ALA A 72 -3.06 10.55 10.49
CA ALA A 72 -3.98 10.45 9.37
C ALA A 72 -3.40 9.49 8.31
N ASP A 73 -4.26 8.90 7.47
CA ASP A 73 -3.84 7.95 6.42
C ASP A 73 -2.78 8.52 5.47
N PHE A 74 -2.85 9.82 5.13
CA PHE A 74 -1.89 10.47 4.23
C PHE A 74 -0.59 10.91 4.92
N ALA A 75 -0.49 10.74 6.24
CA ALA A 75 0.73 10.93 7.04
C ALA A 75 1.23 9.58 7.61
N ALA A 76 0.74 8.47 7.06
CA ALA A 76 1.18 7.12 7.36
C ALA A 76 2.50 6.79 6.66
N TYR A 77 3.16 5.68 7.00
CA TYR A 77 4.55 5.44 6.64
C TYR A 77 4.75 5.07 5.16
N PRO A 78 5.65 5.72 4.41
CA PRO A 78 5.77 5.50 2.97
C PRO A 78 6.41 4.15 2.64
N THR A 79 6.22 3.67 1.40
CA THR A 79 6.85 2.46 0.89
C THR A 79 8.37 2.52 1.08
N GLY A 80 8.95 1.44 1.61
CA GLY A 80 10.37 1.32 1.89
C GLY A 80 10.83 2.00 3.20
N PHE A 81 9.92 2.64 3.94
CA PHE A 81 10.26 3.28 5.21
C PHE A 81 10.43 2.24 6.31
N GLU A 82 11.48 2.42 7.13
CA GLU A 82 11.80 1.53 8.24
C GLU A 82 11.34 2.10 9.58
N VAL A 83 10.79 1.23 10.42
CA VAL A 83 10.41 1.56 11.79
C VAL A 83 10.85 0.48 12.77
N THR A 84 11.05 0.85 14.02
CA THR A 84 11.17 -0.08 15.13
C THR A 84 9.82 -0.22 15.85
N HIS A 85 9.39 -1.46 16.09
CA HIS A 85 8.17 -1.75 16.84
C HIS A 85 8.30 -3.08 17.57
N LEU A 86 7.92 -3.10 18.85
CA LEU A 86 8.01 -4.28 19.74
C LEU A 86 9.39 -4.97 19.71
N GLY A 87 10.47 -4.18 19.69
CA GLY A 87 11.85 -4.67 19.72
C GLY A 87 12.35 -5.26 18.39
N LYS A 88 11.61 -5.06 17.29
CA LYS A 88 11.95 -5.54 15.95
C LYS A 88 11.99 -4.38 14.95
N LYS A 89 12.73 -4.55 13.86
CA LYS A 89 12.74 -3.63 12.73
C LYS A 89 11.75 -4.11 11.67
N TRP A 90 11.04 -3.17 11.06
CA TRP A 90 9.99 -3.43 10.07
C TRP A 90 10.15 -2.47 8.91
N VAL A 91 9.86 -2.93 7.69
CA VAL A 91 9.85 -2.10 6.49
C VAL A 91 8.48 -2.18 5.81
N ASN A 92 7.97 -1.04 5.35
CA ASN A 92 6.75 -1.04 4.52
C ASN A 92 7.09 -1.59 3.12
N ILE A 93 6.45 -2.68 2.72
CA ILE A 93 6.61 -3.33 1.42
C ILE A 93 5.42 -3.13 0.48
N ASP A 94 4.34 -2.50 0.94
CA ASP A 94 3.19 -2.22 0.09
C ASP A 94 3.50 -1.07 -0.87
N GLN A 95 2.76 -1.01 -1.96
CA GLN A 95 2.88 0.05 -2.98
C GLN A 95 2.34 1.41 -2.52
N ASP A 96 1.51 1.44 -1.47
CA ASP A 96 0.99 2.65 -0.82
C ASP A 96 1.55 2.78 0.62
N VAL A 97 1.19 3.86 1.28
CA VAL A 97 1.55 4.11 2.68
C VAL A 97 0.97 3.03 3.63
N ALA A 98 1.75 2.59 4.60
CA ALA A 98 1.34 1.63 5.63
C ALA A 98 0.64 2.34 6.78
N THR A 99 -0.67 2.10 6.91
CA THR A 99 -1.54 2.76 7.89
C THR A 99 -1.72 1.97 9.18
N GLY A 100 -1.60 0.65 9.12
CA GLY A 100 -1.74 -0.24 10.28
C GLY A 100 -0.42 -0.51 11.01
N GLU A 101 -0.56 -1.28 12.09
CA GLU A 101 0.53 -1.57 13.03
C GLU A 101 1.45 -2.70 12.51
N PRO A 102 2.79 -2.55 12.60
CA PRO A 102 3.72 -3.61 12.24
C PRO A 102 3.47 -4.91 13.00
N GLY A 103 3.53 -6.04 12.27
CA GLY A 103 3.17 -7.35 12.79
C GLY A 103 1.68 -7.68 12.79
N THR A 104 0.81 -6.73 12.45
CA THR A 104 -0.64 -6.96 12.24
C THR A 104 -1.09 -6.62 10.82
N ASP A 105 -0.55 -5.55 10.25
CA ASP A 105 -0.84 -5.10 8.88
C ASP A 105 0.13 -5.78 7.88
N PRO A 106 -0.40 -6.43 6.82
CA PRO A 106 0.43 -7.09 5.80
C PRO A 106 1.33 -6.14 5.00
N ALA A 107 1.16 -4.82 5.12
CA ALA A 107 2.08 -3.85 4.52
C ALA A 107 3.47 -3.90 5.16
N TRP A 108 3.63 -4.45 6.37
CA TRP A 108 4.91 -4.52 7.06
C TRP A 108 5.59 -5.87 6.93
N GLN A 109 6.88 -5.84 6.60
CA GLN A 109 7.76 -7.00 6.65
C GLN A 109 8.84 -6.80 7.72
N GLU A 110 9.00 -7.79 8.60
CA GLU A 110 10.09 -7.79 9.59
C GLU A 110 11.44 -7.87 8.86
N THR A 111 12.36 -6.96 9.19
CA THR A 111 13.72 -6.99 8.67
C THR A 111 14.62 -7.71 9.68
N THR A 112 15.18 -8.84 9.27
CA THR A 112 16.25 -9.52 10.02
C THR A 112 17.59 -8.97 9.54
N GLU A 113 18.43 -8.48 10.46
CA GLU A 113 19.84 -8.28 10.15
C GLU A 113 20.45 -9.63 9.72
N PRO A 114 21.26 -9.69 8.64
CA PRO A 114 22.03 -10.88 8.35
C PRO A 114 23.02 -11.08 9.51
N GLU A 115 22.96 -12.23 10.19
CA GLU A 115 24.01 -12.63 11.13
C GLU A 115 25.37 -12.51 10.43
N GLU A 116 26.25 -11.66 10.94
CA GLU A 116 27.65 -11.64 10.52
C GLU A 116 28.23 -13.03 10.80
N VAL A 117 28.36 -13.86 9.77
CA VAL A 117 29.09 -15.13 9.88
C VAL A 117 30.54 -14.74 10.19
N PRO A 118 31.10 -15.12 11.36
CA PRO A 118 32.49 -14.79 11.67
C PRO A 118 33.38 -15.47 10.63
N SER A 119 34.14 -14.68 9.88
CA SER A 119 35.18 -15.21 9.01
C SER A 119 36.30 -15.79 9.87
N GLU A 120 36.46 -17.11 9.84
CA GLU A 120 37.63 -17.84 10.41
C GLU A 120 38.94 -17.52 9.68
#